data_AF-A0A7Y0N2S4-F1
#
_entry.id   AF-A0A7Y0N2S4-F1
#
_cell.length_a   1.000
_cell.length_b   1.000
_cell.length_c   1.000
_cell.angle_alpha   90.00
_cell.angle_beta   90.00
_cell.angle_gamma   90.00
#
_symmetry.space_group_name_H-M   'P 1'
#
loop_
_entity.id
_entity.type
_entity.pdbx_description
1 polymer ?
#
loop_
_entity_poly.entity_id
_entity_poly.type
_entity_poly.pdbx_seq_one_letter_code
_entity_poly.pdbx_strand_id
1 'polypeptide(L)'
;GESIAATPLIKELKQQYPEQPIVVTTTTSTGAEQIAKLGDLVEHRYMPIDFGFAVKSFLKAIQPKKMLIIETELWPNPLNVVKQANVPITVVNARLSEKSCQNYAKVQWLFNQLHPCLTQVLCQTDSDAERFERLGVNKE
;
A
#
# COMPACT_ATOMS: atom_id res chain seq x y z
N GLY A 1 9.01 4.54 11.49
CA GLY A 1 9.62 5.27 10.37
C GLY A 1 9.33 4.51 9.11
N GLU A 2 8.12 4.65 8.56
CA GLU A 2 7.57 3.81 7.49
C GLU A 2 8.41 3.90 6.20
N SER A 3 8.97 5.07 5.88
CA SER A 3 9.83 5.24 4.69
C SER A 3 11.21 4.56 4.80
N ILE A 4 11.62 4.15 6.00
CA ILE A 4 12.85 3.35 6.19
C ILE A 4 12.64 1.93 5.66
N ALA A 5 11.42 1.39 5.77
CA ALA A 5 11.10 0.03 5.32
C ALA A 5 10.99 -0.09 3.79
N ALA A 6 10.66 1.01 3.10
CA ALA A 6 10.51 1.02 1.64
C ALA A 6 11.85 0.99 0.87
N THR A 7 12.89 1.61 1.43
CA THR A 7 14.18 1.82 0.75
C THR A 7 14.81 0.51 0.25
N PRO A 8 14.94 -0.57 1.06
CA PRO A 8 15.54 -1.82 0.58
C PRO A 8 14.74 -2.45 -0.54
N LEU A 9 13.41 -2.47 -0.43
CA LEU A 9 12.51 -3.00 -1.45
C LEU A 9 12.65 -2.23 -2.77
N ILE A 10 12.68 -0.90 -2.71
CA ILE A 10 12.84 -0.05 -3.91
C ILE A 10 14.17 -0.35 -4.60
N LYS A 11 15.27 -0.46 -3.84
CA LYS A 11 16.59 -0.76 -4.40
C LYS A 11 16.62 -2.12 -5.09
N GLU A 12 16.06 -3.14 -4.47
CA GLU A 12 15.97 -4.48 -5.06
C GLU A 12 15.09 -4.48 -6.33
N LEU A 13 13.94 -3.81 -6.30
CA LEU A 13 13.07 -3.67 -7.47
C LEU A 13 13.78 -2.93 -8.62
N LYS A 14 14.56 -1.88 -8.32
CA LYS A 14 15.35 -1.18 -9.34
C LYS A 14 16.50 -2.01 -9.87
N GLN A 15 17.12 -2.85 -9.04
CA GLN A 15 18.17 -3.76 -9.49
C GLN A 15 17.61 -4.83 -10.45
N GLN A 16 16.43 -5.38 -10.15
CA GLN A 16 15.77 -6.39 -10.97
C GLN A 16 15.09 -5.79 -12.22
N TYR A 17 14.56 -4.57 -12.11
CA TYR A 17 13.85 -3.86 -13.18
C TYR A 17 14.37 -2.42 -13.34
N PRO A 18 15.58 -2.22 -13.89
CA PRO A 18 16.23 -0.89 -13.96
C PRO A 18 15.39 0.18 -14.67
N GLU A 19 14.77 -0.23 -15.79
CA GLU A 19 13.99 0.66 -16.66
C GLU A 19 12.57 0.93 -16.15
N GLN A 20 12.09 0.19 -15.15
CA GLN A 20 10.71 0.36 -14.66
C GLN A 20 10.62 1.62 -13.80
N PRO A 21 9.81 2.64 -14.16
CA PRO A 21 9.64 3.81 -13.32
C PRO A 21 8.96 3.41 -12.00
N ILE A 22 9.40 4.04 -10.92
CA ILE A 22 8.83 3.85 -9.58
C ILE A 22 8.46 5.24 -9.05
N VAL A 23 7.17 5.40 -8.70
CA VAL A 23 6.66 6.56 -8.01
C VAL A 23 6.40 6.17 -6.56
N VAL A 24 7.00 6.91 -5.62
CA VAL A 24 6.80 6.69 -4.19
C VAL A 24 5.94 7.81 -3.63
N THR A 25 4.83 7.44 -3.00
CA THR A 25 3.95 8.36 -2.29
C THR A 25 4.17 8.31 -0.80
N THR A 26 4.29 9.48 -0.15
CA THR A 26 4.31 9.58 1.32
C THR A 26 3.26 10.57 1.81
N THR A 27 2.78 10.38 3.04
CA THR A 27 1.85 11.29 3.72
C THR A 27 2.57 12.30 4.62
N THR A 28 3.80 11.98 5.05
CA THR A 28 4.58 12.78 6.00
C THR A 28 5.82 13.41 5.36
N SER A 29 6.25 14.56 5.92
CA SER A 29 7.48 15.25 5.52
C SER A 29 8.74 14.45 5.85
N THR A 30 8.77 13.79 7.01
CA THR A 30 9.88 12.91 7.40
C THR A 30 10.02 11.74 6.44
N GLY A 31 8.91 11.19 5.94
CA GLY A 31 8.93 10.17 4.92
C GLY A 31 9.47 10.69 3.58
N ALA A 32 9.03 11.87 3.16
CA ALA A 32 9.52 12.53 1.95
C ALA A 32 11.04 12.76 2.00
N GLU A 33 11.58 13.22 3.13
CA GLU A 33 13.02 13.40 3.34
C GLU A 33 13.82 12.10 3.20
N GLN A 34 13.27 10.96 3.63
CA GLN A 34 13.94 9.67 3.44
C GLN A 34 13.92 9.25 1.97
N ILE A 35 12.80 9.42 1.28
CA ILE A 35 12.69 9.09 -0.14
C ILE A 35 13.58 10.01 -0.99
N ALA A 36 13.74 11.29 -0.62
CA ALA A 36 14.64 12.21 -1.30
C ALA A 36 16.10 11.71 -1.33
N LYS A 37 16.53 10.91 -0.34
CA LYS A 37 17.87 10.30 -0.32
C LYS A 37 18.08 9.24 -1.39
N LEU A 38 17.00 8.74 -2.01
CA LEU A 38 17.08 7.81 -3.14
C LEU A 38 17.41 8.52 -4.46
N GLY A 39 17.36 9.87 -4.49
CA GLY A 39 17.66 10.66 -5.68
C GLY A 39 16.82 10.23 -6.88
N ASP A 40 17.45 10.11 -8.03
CA ASP A 40 16.81 9.79 -9.31
C ASP A 40 16.37 8.31 -9.44
N LEU A 41 16.56 7.48 -8.41
CA LEU A 41 16.06 6.11 -8.42
C LEU A 41 14.53 6.05 -8.46
N VAL A 42 13.86 7.07 -7.92
CA VAL A 42 12.39 7.13 -7.83
C VAL A 42 11.89 8.55 -8.02
N GLU A 43 10.66 8.68 -8.51
CA GLU A 43 9.93 9.94 -8.43
C GLU A 43 9.16 10.00 -7.10
N HIS A 44 9.33 11.06 -6.32
CA HIS A 44 8.54 11.28 -5.11
C HIS A 44 7.32 12.15 -5.38
N ARG A 45 6.19 11.78 -4.79
CA ARG A 45 4.98 12.59 -4.71
C ARG A 45 4.40 12.49 -3.31
N TYR A 46 3.61 13.49 -2.91
CA TYR A 46 2.75 13.30 -1.75
C TYR A 46 1.54 12.44 -2.13
N MET A 47 1.10 11.58 -1.21
CA MET A 47 -0.12 10.81 -1.37
C MET A 47 -1.29 11.77 -1.60
N PRO A 48 -2.14 11.55 -2.64
CA PRO A 48 -3.35 12.33 -2.80
C PRO A 48 -4.22 12.19 -1.54
N ILE A 49 -4.87 13.28 -1.15
CA ILE A 49 -5.86 13.27 -0.07
C ILE A 49 -6.90 12.19 -0.38
N ASP A 50 -7.43 11.53 0.67
CA ASP A 50 -8.42 10.44 0.60
C ASP A 50 -9.80 10.91 0.09
N PHE A 51 -9.83 11.45 -1.12
CA PHE A 51 -10.99 11.81 -1.90
C PHE A 51 -10.91 11.11 -3.25
N GLY A 52 -12.00 10.45 -3.66
CA GLY A 52 -12.02 9.67 -4.89
C GLY A 52 -11.60 10.45 -6.14
N PHE A 53 -11.95 11.74 -6.25
CA PHE A 53 -11.55 12.58 -7.39
C PHE A 53 -10.04 12.89 -7.39
N ALA A 54 -9.43 13.08 -6.22
CA ALA A 54 -8.01 13.38 -6.10
C ALA A 54 -7.17 12.15 -6.46
N VAL A 55 -7.53 10.99 -5.92
CA VAL A 55 -6.92 9.70 -6.29
C VAL A 55 -7.09 9.42 -7.77
N LYS A 56 -8.29 9.63 -8.33
CA LYS A 56 -8.56 9.39 -9.76
C LYS A 56 -7.72 10.30 -10.66
N SER A 57 -7.55 11.56 -10.30
CA SER A 57 -6.68 12.49 -11.03
C SER A 57 -5.22 12.03 -10.97
N PHE A 58 -4.75 11.62 -9.78
CA PHE A 58 -3.41 11.09 -9.59
C PHE A 58 -3.16 9.83 -10.44
N LEU A 59 -4.06 8.85 -10.42
CA LEU A 59 -3.93 7.63 -11.23
C LEU A 59 -3.93 7.92 -12.73
N LYS A 60 -4.70 8.89 -13.21
CA LYS A 60 -4.68 9.29 -14.62
C LYS A 60 -3.34 9.87 -15.05
N ALA A 61 -2.68 10.62 -14.17
CA ALA A 61 -1.36 11.20 -14.45
C ALA A 61 -0.24 10.15 -14.39
N ILE A 62 -0.28 9.24 -13.41
CA ILE A 62 0.78 8.26 -13.16
C ILE A 62 0.62 6.98 -14.01
N GLN A 63 -0.61 6.59 -14.32
CA GLN A 63 -0.94 5.35 -15.04
C GLN A 63 -0.19 4.11 -14.48
N PRO A 64 -0.29 3.82 -13.17
CA PRO A 64 0.50 2.75 -12.56
C PRO A 64 0.05 1.37 -13.03
N LYS A 65 1.03 0.46 -13.20
CA LYS A 65 0.75 -0.95 -13.53
C LYS A 65 0.45 -1.80 -12.31
N LYS A 66 0.95 -1.41 -11.13
CA LYS A 66 0.78 -2.09 -9.84
C LYS A 66 0.85 -1.05 -8.71
N MET A 67 0.13 -1.29 -7.61
CA MET A 67 0.25 -0.51 -6.38
C MET A 67 0.82 -1.40 -5.27
N LEU A 68 1.87 -0.92 -4.61
CA LEU A 68 2.43 -1.56 -3.42
C LEU A 68 2.12 -0.69 -2.20
N ILE A 69 1.49 -1.28 -1.19
CA ILE A 69 1.27 -0.66 0.12
C ILE A 69 2.26 -1.27 1.08
N ILE A 70 3.01 -0.46 1.81
CA ILE A 70 3.99 -0.93 2.79
C ILE A 70 3.35 -0.83 4.17
N GLU A 71 3.43 -1.91 4.94
CA GLU A 71 2.73 -2.06 6.22
C GLU A 71 1.21 -2.11 6.03
N THR A 72 0.43 -1.19 6.61
CA THR A 72 -1.02 -1.40 6.72
C THR A 72 -1.82 -0.10 6.76
N GLU A 73 -1.64 0.74 5.74
CA GLU A 73 -2.46 1.94 5.54
C GLU A 73 -3.59 1.69 4.52
N LEU A 74 -4.67 1.05 4.98
CA LEU A 74 -5.81 0.71 4.13
C LEU A 74 -6.82 1.88 4.04
N TRP A 75 -6.58 2.79 3.10
CA TRP A 75 -7.45 3.94 2.84
C TRP A 75 -8.61 3.59 1.87
N PRO A 76 -9.88 3.84 2.23
CA PRO A 76 -11.02 3.40 1.43
C PRO A 76 -11.05 3.93 -0.01
N ASN A 77 -10.86 5.24 -0.24
CA ASN A 77 -10.96 5.74 -1.62
C ASN A 77 -9.77 5.32 -2.49
N PRO A 78 -8.51 5.35 -2.03
CA PRO A 78 -7.38 4.77 -2.75
C PRO A 78 -7.64 3.34 -3.20
N LEU A 79 -8.03 2.44 -2.28
CA LEU A 79 -8.26 1.04 -2.60
C LEU A 79 -9.38 0.87 -3.64
N ASN A 80 -10.52 1.56 -3.45
CA ASN A 80 -11.65 1.46 -4.37
C ASN A 80 -11.31 2.01 -5.76
N VAL A 81 -10.69 3.18 -5.85
CA VAL A 81 -10.40 3.84 -7.13
C VAL A 81 -9.30 3.10 -7.90
N VAL A 82 -8.28 2.58 -7.20
CA VAL A 82 -7.21 1.77 -7.81
C VAL A 82 -7.76 0.44 -8.31
N LYS A 83 -8.63 -0.22 -7.53
CA LYS A 83 -9.32 -1.45 -7.96
C LYS A 83 -10.20 -1.21 -9.18
N GLN A 84 -10.98 -0.12 -9.22
CA GLN A 84 -11.80 0.25 -10.37
C GLN A 84 -10.97 0.54 -11.64
N ALA A 85 -9.72 0.95 -11.48
CA ALA A 85 -8.76 1.11 -12.57
C ALA A 85 -8.10 -0.22 -13.01
N ASN A 86 -8.49 -1.36 -12.43
CA ASN A 86 -7.90 -2.68 -12.64
C ASN A 86 -6.40 -2.76 -12.35
N VAL A 87 -5.92 -1.92 -11.43
CA VAL A 87 -4.52 -1.95 -10.99
C VAL A 87 -4.42 -2.90 -9.79
N PRO A 88 -3.58 -3.95 -9.85
CA PRO A 88 -3.41 -4.88 -8.75
C PRO A 88 -2.77 -4.18 -7.54
N ILE A 89 -3.28 -4.50 -6.36
CA ILE A 89 -2.85 -3.91 -5.08
C ILE A 89 -2.21 -5.01 -4.24
N THR A 90 -0.95 -4.84 -3.89
CA THR A 90 -0.23 -5.76 -3.00
C THR A 90 0.16 -5.02 -1.73
N VAL A 91 -0.21 -5.59 -0.58
CA VAL A 91 0.29 -5.14 0.72
C VAL A 91 1.56 -5.92 1.03
N VAL A 92 2.66 -5.22 1.32
CA VAL A 92 3.98 -5.79 1.58
C VAL A 92 4.38 -5.52 3.02
N ASN A 93 4.97 -6.53 3.67
CA ASN A 93 5.31 -6.45 5.09
C ASN A 93 4.07 -6.09 5.94
N ALA A 94 2.93 -6.68 5.60
CA ALA A 94 1.66 -6.41 6.26
C ALA A 94 1.75 -6.83 7.73
N ARG A 95 1.38 -5.89 8.61
CA ARG A 95 1.38 -6.09 10.06
C ARG A 95 0.00 -5.80 10.60
N LEU A 96 -0.52 -6.69 11.41
CA LEU A 96 -1.82 -6.50 12.03
C LEU A 96 -1.71 -6.86 13.49
N SER A 97 -1.68 -5.85 14.37
CA SER A 97 -1.71 -6.11 15.81
C SER A 97 -3.06 -6.72 16.22
N GLU A 98 -3.09 -7.45 17.33
CA GLU A 98 -4.35 -7.98 17.88
C GLU A 98 -5.38 -6.87 18.13
N LYS A 99 -4.93 -5.72 18.65
CA LYS A 99 -5.78 -4.54 18.86
C LYS A 99 -6.37 -4.01 17.55
N SER A 100 -5.56 -3.91 16.50
CA SER A 100 -6.02 -3.49 15.17
C SER A 100 -7.00 -4.48 14.58
N CYS A 101 -6.73 -5.79 14.69
CA CYS A 101 -7.64 -6.85 14.27
C CYS A 101 -9.00 -6.71 14.96
N GLN A 102 -9.03 -6.53 16.29
CA GLN A 102 -10.27 -6.34 17.04
C GLN A 102 -11.01 -5.06 16.62
N ASN A 103 -10.29 -3.97 16.34
CA ASN A 103 -10.90 -2.73 15.88
C ASN A 103 -11.51 -2.89 14.48
N TYR A 104 -10.83 -3.57 13.55
CA TYR A 104 -11.40 -3.90 12.24
C TYR A 104 -12.60 -4.83 12.35
N ALA A 105 -12.56 -5.81 13.25
CA ALA A 105 -13.69 -6.71 13.50
C ALA A 105 -14.94 -5.96 14.01
N LYS A 106 -14.77 -4.88 14.81
CA LYS A 106 -15.90 -4.02 15.23
C LYS A 106 -16.54 -3.29 14.05
N VAL A 107 -15.77 -3.00 13.00
CA VAL A 107 -16.25 -2.38 11.76
C VAL A 107 -16.12 -3.34 10.58
N GLN A 108 -16.46 -4.62 10.79
CA GLN A 108 -16.27 -5.68 9.79
C GLN A 108 -16.90 -5.33 8.44
N TRP A 109 -18.04 -4.66 8.43
CA TRP A 109 -18.70 -4.22 7.20
C TRP A 109 -17.79 -3.34 6.33
N LEU A 110 -16.98 -2.46 6.93
CA LEU A 110 -16.03 -1.61 6.22
C LEU A 110 -14.88 -2.45 5.69
N PHE A 111 -14.30 -3.31 6.52
CA PHE A 111 -13.22 -4.20 6.10
C PHE A 111 -13.65 -5.15 4.96
N ASN A 112 -14.91 -5.58 4.97
CA ASN A 112 -15.52 -6.38 3.91
C ASN A 112 -15.60 -5.65 2.56
N GLN A 113 -15.61 -4.31 2.56
CA GLN A 113 -15.49 -3.53 1.33
C GLN A 113 -14.03 -3.33 0.89
N LEU A 114 -13.10 -3.29 1.85
CA LEU A 114 -11.69 -2.99 1.57
C LEU A 114 -10.90 -4.21 1.08
N HIS A 115 -11.01 -5.35 1.76
CA HIS A 115 -10.17 -6.50 1.45
C HIS A 115 -10.35 -7.06 0.03
N PRO A 116 -11.53 -7.04 -0.64
CA PRO A 116 -11.65 -7.53 -2.02
C PRO A 116 -10.92 -6.64 -3.04
N CYS A 117 -10.54 -5.42 -2.65
CA CYS A 117 -9.69 -4.55 -3.47
C CYS A 117 -8.24 -5.05 -3.49
N LEU A 118 -7.80 -5.74 -2.43
CA LEU A 118 -6.44 -6.25 -2.31
C LEU A 118 -6.27 -7.49 -3.19
N THR A 119 -5.19 -7.50 -3.96
CA THR A 119 -4.81 -8.65 -4.80
C THR A 119 -3.97 -9.64 -4.00
N GLN A 120 -3.07 -9.15 -3.16
CA GLN A 120 -2.21 -9.98 -2.34
C GLN A 120 -1.83 -9.27 -1.04
N VAL A 121 -1.70 -10.01 0.05
CA VAL A 121 -1.26 -9.52 1.35
C VAL A 121 -0.09 -10.36 1.83
N LEU A 122 1.11 -9.79 1.78
CA LEU A 122 2.36 -10.42 2.20
C LEU A 122 2.63 -10.06 3.67
N CYS A 123 2.19 -10.94 4.56
CA CYS A 123 2.35 -10.78 6.00
C CYS A 123 3.80 -10.96 6.44
N GLN A 124 4.22 -10.23 7.48
CA GLN A 124 5.57 -10.39 8.03
C GLN A 124 5.71 -11.67 8.86
N THR A 125 4.66 -12.04 9.59
CA THR A 125 4.64 -13.22 10.45
C THR A 125 3.38 -14.04 10.22
N ASP A 126 3.43 -15.33 10.57
CA ASP A 126 2.25 -16.21 10.54
C ASP A 126 1.13 -15.66 11.45
N SER A 127 1.49 -15.05 12.58
CA SER A 127 0.51 -14.44 13.48
C SER A 127 -0.23 -13.25 12.88
N ASP A 128 0.42 -12.51 11.97
CA ASP A 128 -0.25 -11.44 11.21
C ASP A 128 -1.22 -12.06 10.19
N ALA A 129 -0.80 -13.12 9.50
CA ALA A 129 -1.63 -13.83 8.53
C ALA A 129 -2.89 -14.41 9.18
N GLU A 130 -2.77 -15.07 10.35
CA GLU A 130 -3.91 -15.57 11.12
C GLU A 130 -4.91 -14.47 11.50
N ARG A 131 -4.43 -13.25 11.79
CA ARG A 131 -5.33 -12.13 12.09
C ARG A 131 -6.02 -11.59 10.85
N PHE A 132 -5.36 -11.57 9.69
CA PHE A 132 -6.00 -11.25 8.42
C PHE A 132 -7.06 -12.31 8.03
N GLU A 133 -6.78 -13.59 8.27
CA GLU A 133 -7.76 -14.67 8.09
C GLU A 133 -8.99 -14.50 8.97
N ARG A 134 -8.82 -14.13 10.24
CA ARG A 134 -9.93 -13.81 11.15
C ARG A 134 -10.81 -12.66 10.65
N LEU A 135 -10.27 -11.79 9.80
CA LEU A 135 -11.02 -10.71 9.16
C LEU A 135 -11.60 -11.09 7.79
N GLY A 136 -11.41 -12.33 7.33
CA GLY A 136 -11.96 -12.86 6.07
C GLY A 136 -11.01 -12.80 4.87
N VAL A 137 -9.72 -12.50 5.06
CA VAL A 137 -8.72 -12.59 3.99
C VAL A 137 -8.23 -14.03 3.90
N ASN A 138 -8.51 -14.70 2.78
CA ASN A 138 -8.07 -16.09 2.60
C ASN A 138 -6.55 -16.19 2.43
N LYS A 139 -5.95 -17.26 2.98
CA LYS A 139 -4.60 -17.69 2.62
C LYS A 139 -4.63 -18.30 1.22
N GLU A 140 -3.87 -17.71 0.30
CA GLU A 140 -3.52 -18.28 -1.01
C GLU A 140 -2.01 -18.49 -1.08
#